data_AF-A0AAD6EMG7-F1
#
_entry.id   AF-A0AAD6EMG7-F1
#
_cell.length_a   1.000
_cell.length_b   1.000
_cell.length_c   1.000
_cell.angle_alpha   90.00
_cell.angle_beta   90.00
_cell.angle_gamma   90.00
#
_symmetry.space_group_name_H-M   'P 1'
#
loop_
_entity.id
_entity.type
_entity.pdbx_description
1 polymer ?
#
loop_
_entity_poly.entity_id
_entity_poly.type
_entity_poly.pdbx_seq_one_letter_code
_entity_poly.pdbx_strand_id
1 'polypeptide(L)'
;MEQQVFTPAKRKRGEHETQVICERLRREKAADYYTVLQSLVPTLFPKATRSKIVEETIRYIKHLEGKLEFLKQQQREQHVQPLQLTQRNCTPTVDLALSRNMTKFAMSFISRPGLLCRVLQVFETHFVDVLTATIASASGISRITVTAWEVGVSVDRIKRDLMAI
;
A
#
# COMPACT_ATOMS: atom_id res chain seq x y z
N MET A 1 43.06 18.73 56.38
CA MET A 1 42.52 18.90 55.01
C MET A 1 43.37 18.06 54.08
N GLU A 2 42.96 16.83 53.78
CA GLU A 2 43.70 15.97 52.87
C GLU A 2 43.34 16.32 51.42
N GLN A 3 44.31 16.87 50.68
CA GLN A 3 44.16 17.13 49.26
C GLN A 3 44.44 15.84 48.48
N GLN A 4 43.41 15.33 47.81
CA GLN A 4 43.49 14.16 46.96
C GLN A 4 44.20 14.53 45.65
N VAL A 5 45.47 14.12 45.52
CA VAL A 5 46.27 14.30 44.30
C VAL A 5 45.68 13.47 43.16
N PHE A 6 45.15 14.15 42.14
CA PHE A 6 44.57 13.54 40.95
C PHE A 6 45.67 13.25 39.92
N THR A 7 46.06 11.98 39.78
CA THR A 7 47.12 11.57 38.84
C THR A 7 46.56 11.30 37.42
N PRO A 8 47.28 11.67 36.34
CA PRO A 8 46.80 11.61 34.96
C PRO A 8 46.57 10.19 34.41
N ALA A 9 47.17 9.17 35.04
CA ALA A 9 46.96 7.76 34.68
C ALA A 9 45.51 7.29 34.93
N LYS A 10 44.81 7.91 35.90
CA LYS A 10 43.43 7.56 36.27
C LYS A 10 42.42 8.04 35.21
N ARG A 11 42.69 9.16 34.51
CA ARG A 11 41.85 9.67 33.39
C ARG A 11 41.89 8.75 32.18
N LYS A 12 43.09 8.37 31.73
CA LYS A 12 43.26 7.51 30.55
C LYS A 12 42.61 6.13 30.72
N ARG A 13 42.61 5.58 31.94
CA ARG A 13 41.94 4.31 32.24
C ARG A 13 40.41 4.46 32.20
N GLY A 14 39.85 5.53 32.76
CA GLY A 14 38.42 5.82 32.70
C GLY A 14 37.92 6.07 31.28
N GLU A 15 38.70 6.75 30.44
CA GLU A 15 38.40 6.95 29.01
C GLU A 15 38.43 5.63 28.22
N HIS A 16 39.38 4.74 28.51
CA HIS A 16 39.41 3.42 27.90
C HIS A 16 38.22 2.56 28.33
N GLU A 17 37.84 2.61 29.61
CA GLU A 17 36.66 1.90 30.13
C GLU A 17 35.36 2.41 29.49
N THR A 18 35.20 3.73 29.32
CA THR A 18 34.02 4.28 28.62
C THR A 18 34.01 3.92 27.14
N GLN A 19 35.15 3.92 26.46
CA GLN A 19 35.26 3.44 25.08
C GLN A 19 34.85 1.97 24.93
N VAL A 20 35.28 1.10 25.85
CA VAL A 20 34.90 -0.32 25.85
C VAL A 20 33.38 -0.49 26.04
N ILE A 21 32.78 0.26 26.96
CA ILE A 21 31.33 0.22 27.20
C ILE A 21 30.58 0.71 25.96
N CYS A 22 31.00 1.84 25.38
CA CYS A 22 30.41 2.39 24.15
C CYS A 22 30.48 1.39 22.99
N GLU A 23 31.62 0.74 22.77
CA GLU A 23 31.78 -0.26 21.71
C GLU A 23 30.93 -1.52 21.97
N ARG A 24 30.81 -1.93 23.24
CA ARG A 24 29.92 -3.05 23.62
C ARG A 24 28.47 -2.73 23.28
N LEU A 25 27.97 -1.56 23.68
CA LEU A 25 26.60 -1.10 23.38
C LEU A 25 26.38 -0.97 21.87
N ARG A 26 27.37 -0.48 21.13
CA ARG A 26 27.31 -0.41 19.66
C ARG A 26 27.15 -1.80 19.03
N ARG A 27 27.87 -2.81 19.54
CA ARG A 27 27.80 -4.20 19.05
C ARG A 27 26.50 -4.90 19.43
N GLU A 28 25.99 -4.64 20.63
CA GLU A 28 24.68 -5.12 21.09
C GLU A 28 23.57 -4.58 20.17
N LYS A 29 23.54 -3.26 19.97
CA LYS A 29 22.61 -2.63 19.02
C LYS A 29 22.73 -3.19 17.60
N ALA A 30 23.96 -3.45 17.13
CA ALA A 30 24.16 -4.08 15.83
C ALA A 30 23.60 -5.51 15.78
N ALA A 31 23.74 -6.29 16.86
CA ALA A 31 23.18 -7.63 16.94
C ALA A 31 21.64 -7.61 16.89
N ASP A 32 21.00 -6.65 17.57
CA ASP A 32 19.54 -6.47 17.52
C ASP A 32 19.05 -6.23 16.09
N TYR A 33 19.74 -5.37 15.33
CA TYR A 33 19.39 -5.13 13.93
C TYR A 33 19.51 -6.40 13.05
N TYR A 34 20.50 -7.26 13.30
CA TYR A 34 20.58 -8.54 12.59
C TYR A 34 19.40 -9.46 12.91
N THR A 35 18.96 -9.50 14.17
CA THR A 35 17.78 -10.27 14.59
C THR A 35 16.52 -9.77 13.89
N VAL A 36 16.35 -8.45 13.80
CA VAL A 36 15.23 -7.84 13.06
C VAL A 36 15.30 -8.16 11.56
N LEU A 37 16.48 -8.08 10.94
CA LEU A 37 16.63 -8.46 9.53
C LEU A 37 16.27 -9.93 9.28
N GLN A 38 16.66 -10.83 10.18
CA GLN A 38 16.32 -12.26 10.07
C GLN A 38 14.82 -12.51 10.14
N SER A 39 14.06 -11.76 10.94
CA SER A 39 12.61 -11.95 11.06
C SER A 39 11.83 -11.40 9.86
N LEU A 40 12.38 -10.42 9.14
CA LEU A 40 11.72 -9.78 7.99
C LEU A 40 11.97 -10.50 6.66
N VAL A 41 13.06 -11.25 6.52
CA VAL A 41 13.45 -11.89 5.26
C VAL A 41 13.01 -13.36 5.26
N PRO A 42 12.06 -13.77 4.37
CA PRO A 42 11.43 -15.09 4.43
C PRO A 42 12.37 -16.29 4.22
N THR A 43 13.53 -16.09 3.57
CA THR A 43 14.45 -17.16 3.17
C THR A 43 15.55 -17.44 4.21
N LEU A 44 15.58 -16.70 5.32
CA LEU A 44 16.65 -16.82 6.31
C LEU A 44 16.30 -17.81 7.43
N PHE A 45 17.17 -18.79 7.62
CA PHE A 45 17.15 -19.67 8.78
C PHE A 45 17.72 -18.96 10.02
N PRO A 46 17.28 -19.32 11.26
CA PRO A 46 17.71 -18.66 12.49
C PRO A 46 19.22 -18.78 12.80
N LYS A 47 19.95 -19.67 12.10
CA LYS A 47 21.41 -19.85 12.23
C LYS A 47 22.21 -19.23 11.08
N ALA A 48 21.60 -18.37 10.26
CA ALA A 48 22.29 -17.75 9.14
C ALA A 48 23.46 -16.85 9.59
N THR A 49 24.60 -16.95 8.90
CA THR A 49 25.77 -16.09 9.14
C THR A 49 25.45 -14.63 8.80
N ARG A 50 26.10 -13.67 9.47
CA ARG A 50 25.90 -12.22 9.23
C ARG A 50 26.00 -11.81 7.76
N SER A 51 26.99 -12.33 7.03
CA SER A 51 27.14 -12.07 5.59
C SER A 51 25.94 -12.59 4.80
N LYS A 52 25.45 -13.79 5.12
CA LYS A 52 24.29 -14.39 4.46
C LYS A 52 23.01 -13.61 4.71
N ILE A 53 22.81 -13.10 5.94
CA ILE A 53 21.68 -12.23 6.28
C ILE A 53 21.66 -11.02 5.36
N VAL A 54 22.78 -10.32 5.21
CA VAL A 54 22.89 -9.12 4.37
C VAL A 54 22.66 -9.46 2.90
N GLU A 55 23.27 -10.54 2.40
CA GLU A 55 23.15 -10.97 1.01
C GLU A 55 21.70 -11.32 0.64
N GLU A 56 21.02 -12.14 1.46
CA GLU A 56 19.62 -12.48 1.25
C GLU A 56 18.71 -11.26 1.39
N THR A 57 19.01 -10.33 2.30
CA THR A 57 18.26 -9.07 2.45
C THR A 57 18.36 -8.25 1.17
N ILE A 58 19.55 -8.07 0.61
CA ILE A 58 19.75 -7.34 -0.66
C ILE A 58 18.98 -8.02 -1.79
N ARG A 59 19.06 -9.35 -1.89
CA ARG A 59 18.31 -10.13 -2.89
C ARG A 59 16.81 -9.93 -2.74
N TYR A 60 16.30 -9.95 -1.50
CA TYR A 60 14.88 -9.80 -1.22
C TYR A 60 14.37 -8.40 -1.54
N ILE A 61 15.14 -7.34 -1.24
CA ILE A 61 14.82 -5.96 -1.62
C ILE A 61 14.67 -5.87 -3.15
N LYS A 62 15.65 -6.36 -3.91
CA LYS A 62 15.59 -6.36 -5.38
C LYS A 62 14.39 -7.14 -5.92
N HIS A 63 14.05 -8.27 -5.30
CA HIS A 63 12.88 -9.04 -5.66
C HIS A 63 11.58 -8.25 -5.44
N LEU A 64 11.44 -7.58 -4.29
CA LEU A 64 10.27 -6.76 -3.97
C LEU A 64 10.16 -5.55 -4.90
N GLU A 65 11.26 -4.87 -5.19
CA GLU A 65 11.29 -3.76 -6.16
C GLU A 65 10.84 -4.23 -7.55
N GLY A 66 11.38 -5.35 -8.04
CA GLY A 66 10.97 -5.92 -9.32
C GLY A 66 9.50 -6.34 -9.35
N LYS A 67 8.99 -6.95 -8.27
CA LYS A 67 7.58 -7.32 -8.14
C LYS A 67 6.67 -6.09 -8.11
N LEU A 68 7.09 -5.02 -7.45
CA LEU A 68 6.34 -3.78 -7.38
C LEU A 68 6.23 -3.10 -8.75
N GLU A 69 7.32 -3.05 -9.52
CA GLU A 69 7.28 -2.54 -10.88
C GLU A 69 6.45 -3.42 -11.82
N PHE A 70 6.56 -4.76 -11.71
CA PHE A 70 5.70 -5.68 -12.44
C PHE A 70 4.21 -5.44 -12.15
N LEU A 71 3.84 -5.30 -10.87
CA LEU A 71 2.45 -5.05 -10.48
C LEU A 71 1.94 -3.67 -10.95
N LYS A 72 2.78 -2.63 -10.88
CA LYS A 72 2.43 -1.32 -11.45
C LYS A 72 2.23 -1.37 -12.96
N GLN A 73 3.08 -2.10 -13.66
CA GLN A 73 2.97 -2.27 -15.11
C GLN A 73 1.70 -3.04 -15.47
N GLN A 74 1.41 -4.13 -14.77
CA GLN A 74 0.17 -4.88 -14.92
C GLN A 74 -1.06 -4.00 -14.64
N GLN A 75 -1.01 -3.13 -13.62
CA GLN A 75 -2.08 -2.18 -13.33
C GLN A 75 -2.24 -1.15 -14.46
N ARG A 76 -1.14 -0.65 -15.04
CA ARG A 76 -1.20 0.22 -16.21
C ARG A 76 -1.80 -0.50 -17.40
N GLU A 77 -1.36 -1.71 -17.73
CA GLU A 77 -1.89 -2.50 -18.84
C GLU A 77 -3.37 -2.85 -18.66
N GLN A 78 -3.80 -3.16 -17.43
CA GLN A 78 -5.23 -3.30 -17.11
C GLN A 78 -6.01 -1.98 -17.21
N HIS A 79 -5.35 -0.83 -17.03
CA HIS A 79 -5.91 0.50 -17.24
C HIS A 79 -5.83 0.98 -18.70
N VAL A 80 -5.07 0.29 -19.56
CA VAL A 80 -5.07 0.47 -21.02
C VAL A 80 -5.98 -0.60 -21.67
N GLN A 81 -7.20 -0.71 -21.18
CA GLN A 81 -8.30 -0.89 -22.11
C GLN A 81 -9.00 0.46 -22.23
N PRO A 82 -8.67 1.29 -23.23
CA PRO A 82 -9.69 2.15 -23.76
C PRO A 82 -10.76 1.19 -24.30
N LEU A 83 -11.87 1.08 -23.57
CA LEU A 83 -13.13 0.62 -24.15
C LEU A 83 -13.45 1.59 -25.28
N GLN A 84 -12.89 1.33 -26.46
CA GLN A 84 -13.38 1.85 -27.71
C GLN A 84 -14.72 1.19 -27.94
N LEU A 85 -15.80 1.86 -27.54
CA LEU A 85 -17.13 1.49 -28.00
C LEU A 85 -17.78 2.74 -28.57
N THR A 86 -17.69 2.78 -29.90
CA THR A 86 -18.60 3.38 -30.86
C THR A 86 -19.91 3.89 -30.26
N GLN A 87 -20.23 5.15 -30.55
CA GLN A 87 -21.60 5.64 -30.55
C GLN A 87 -22.51 4.62 -31.23
N ARG A 88 -23.47 4.07 -30.48
CA ARG A 88 -24.87 3.85 -30.88
C ARG A 88 -25.63 3.16 -29.74
N ASN A 89 -26.74 3.79 -29.35
CA ASN A 89 -27.77 3.34 -28.40
C ASN A 89 -27.34 3.34 -26.92
N CYS A 90 -27.73 4.40 -26.21
CA CYS A 90 -27.33 4.68 -24.83
C CYS A 90 -28.05 3.78 -23.82
N THR A 91 -27.44 2.67 -23.45
CA THR A 91 -27.79 1.90 -22.25
C THR A 91 -26.85 2.29 -21.10
N PRO A 92 -27.36 2.44 -19.86
CA PRO A 92 -26.49 2.57 -18.69
C PRO A 92 -25.63 1.30 -18.58
N THR A 93 -24.33 1.47 -18.37
CA THR A 93 -23.37 0.37 -18.24
C THR A 93 -22.66 0.51 -16.91
N VAL A 94 -22.51 -0.60 -16.20
CA VAL A 94 -21.80 -0.70 -14.92
C VAL A 94 -20.80 -1.85 -15.00
N ASP A 95 -19.53 -1.50 -15.09
CA ASP A 95 -18.38 -2.38 -15.08
C ASP A 95 -17.76 -2.43 -13.67
N LEU A 96 -17.25 -3.60 -13.29
CA LEU A 96 -16.75 -3.88 -11.96
C LEU A 96 -15.32 -4.41 -12.05
N ALA A 97 -14.42 -3.85 -11.25
CA ALA A 97 -13.09 -4.41 -11.01
C ALA A 97 -12.89 -4.66 -9.52
N LEU A 98 -12.72 -5.94 -9.16
CA LEU A 98 -12.48 -6.40 -7.80
C LEU A 98 -10.98 -6.35 -7.49
N SER A 99 -10.61 -5.62 -6.45
CA SER A 99 -9.30 -5.66 -5.79
C SER A 99 -9.49 -6.23 -4.38
N ARG A 100 -8.42 -6.81 -3.77
CA ARG A 100 -8.48 -7.68 -2.57
C ARG A 100 -9.49 -7.30 -1.47
N ASN A 101 -9.70 -6.00 -1.25
CA ASN A 101 -10.61 -5.42 -0.27
C ASN A 101 -11.36 -4.18 -0.81
N MET A 102 -11.22 -3.88 -2.10
CA MET A 102 -11.71 -2.66 -2.70
C MET A 102 -12.33 -2.97 -4.05
N THR A 103 -13.46 -2.36 -4.33
CA THR A 103 -14.17 -2.57 -5.59
C THR A 103 -14.36 -1.27 -6.31
N LYS A 104 -14.00 -1.32 -7.59
CA LYS A 104 -14.09 -0.20 -8.49
C LYS A 104 -15.30 -0.39 -9.40
N PHE A 105 -16.28 0.49 -9.24
CA PHE A 105 -17.47 0.61 -10.06
C PHE A 105 -17.22 1.67 -11.12
N ALA A 106 -17.10 1.27 -12.39
CA ALA A 106 -17.04 2.19 -13.51
C ALA A 106 -18.38 2.19 -14.22
N MET A 107 -19.02 3.35 -14.30
CA MET A 107 -20.37 3.47 -14.82
C MET A 107 -20.52 4.65 -15.77
N SER A 108 -21.38 4.49 -16.77
CA SER A 108 -21.67 5.50 -17.77
C SER A 108 -23.17 5.74 -17.87
N PHE A 109 -23.57 7.00 -17.72
CA PHE A 109 -24.97 7.43 -17.81
C PHE A 109 -25.10 8.62 -18.75
N ILE A 110 -26.34 8.85 -19.19
CA ILE A 110 -26.71 10.12 -19.80
C ILE A 110 -26.66 11.21 -18.73
N SER A 111 -25.97 12.30 -19.02
CA SER A 111 -25.82 13.44 -18.10
C SER A 111 -27.18 14.04 -17.77
N ARG A 112 -27.55 14.00 -16.49
CA ARG A 112 -28.78 14.58 -15.94
C ARG A 112 -28.49 15.23 -14.59
N PRO A 113 -29.21 16.31 -14.23
CA PRO A 113 -29.11 16.89 -12.89
C PRO A 113 -29.35 15.84 -11.81
N GLY A 114 -28.54 15.84 -10.75
CA GLY A 114 -28.69 14.94 -9.61
C GLY A 114 -28.22 13.49 -9.82
N LEU A 115 -27.64 13.15 -10.98
CA LEU A 115 -27.15 11.80 -11.28
C LEU A 115 -26.14 11.31 -10.24
N LEU A 116 -25.12 12.11 -9.92
CA LEU A 116 -24.13 11.75 -8.90
C LEU A 116 -24.79 11.48 -7.55
N CYS A 117 -25.74 12.31 -7.14
CA CYS A 117 -26.44 12.14 -5.87
C CYS A 117 -27.17 10.80 -5.82
N ARG A 118 -27.89 10.44 -6.90
CA ARG A 118 -28.56 9.13 -6.99
C ARG A 118 -27.57 7.97 -6.93
N VAL A 119 -26.43 8.10 -7.60
CA VAL A 119 -25.37 7.09 -7.57
C VAL A 119 -24.80 6.93 -6.16
N LEU A 120 -24.42 8.02 -5.49
CA LEU A 120 -23.90 7.98 -4.12
C LEU A 120 -24.95 7.48 -3.12
N GLN A 121 -26.22 7.82 -3.32
CA GLN A 121 -27.33 7.32 -2.52
C GLN A 121 -27.46 5.79 -2.58
N VAL A 122 -27.18 5.16 -3.73
CA VAL A 122 -27.14 3.69 -3.82
C VAL A 122 -26.04 3.13 -2.91
N PHE A 123 -24.83 3.71 -2.92
CA PHE A 123 -23.77 3.25 -2.02
C PHE A 123 -24.09 3.48 -0.55
N GLU A 124 -24.76 4.58 -0.21
CA GLU A 124 -25.23 4.87 1.14
C GLU A 124 -26.29 3.86 1.60
N THR A 125 -27.23 3.51 0.72
CA THR A 125 -28.30 2.52 0.99
C THR A 125 -27.72 1.13 1.30
N HIS A 126 -26.63 0.77 0.63
CA HIS A 126 -25.94 -0.50 0.84
C HIS A 126 -24.87 -0.44 1.94
N PHE A 127 -24.74 0.68 2.66
CA PHE A 127 -23.73 0.92 3.71
C PHE A 127 -22.31 0.60 3.25
N VAL A 128 -21.99 1.03 2.03
CA VAL A 128 -20.68 0.81 1.42
C VAL A 128 -19.82 2.05 1.57
N ASP A 129 -18.65 1.90 2.21
CA ASP A 129 -17.70 3.00 2.38
C ASP A 129 -17.07 3.38 1.04
N VAL A 130 -17.43 4.55 0.54
CA VAL A 130 -16.86 5.14 -0.67
C VAL A 130 -15.53 5.80 -0.33
N LEU A 131 -14.45 5.28 -0.93
CA LEU A 131 -13.09 5.78 -0.71
C LEU A 131 -12.77 6.93 -1.67
N THR A 132 -13.17 6.79 -2.94
CA THR A 132 -12.97 7.83 -3.96
C THR A 132 -14.09 7.80 -4.99
N ALA A 133 -14.58 8.97 -5.41
CA ALA A 133 -15.48 9.09 -6.55
C ALA A 133 -14.92 10.09 -7.56
N THR A 134 -14.89 9.72 -8.83
CA THR A 134 -14.44 10.56 -9.94
C THR A 134 -15.54 10.67 -10.97
N ILE A 135 -15.77 11.88 -11.47
CA ILE A 135 -16.79 12.15 -12.48
C ILE A 135 -16.13 12.88 -13.62
N ALA A 136 -16.35 12.38 -14.83
CA ALA A 136 -16.02 13.06 -16.05
C ALA A 136 -17.30 13.15 -16.89
N SER A 137 -17.61 14.33 -17.42
CA SER A 137 -18.72 14.49 -18.35
C SER A 137 -18.16 14.87 -19.71
N ALA A 138 -18.47 14.08 -20.73
CA ALA A 138 -18.04 14.31 -22.11
C ALA A 138 -19.21 14.02 -23.05
N SER A 139 -19.48 14.94 -23.99
CA SER A 139 -20.50 14.73 -25.04
C SER A 139 -21.88 14.29 -24.52
N GLY A 140 -22.33 14.83 -23.38
CA GLY A 140 -23.63 14.49 -22.78
C GLY A 140 -23.66 13.14 -22.03
N ILE A 141 -22.53 12.44 -21.92
CA ILE A 141 -22.38 11.22 -21.13
C ILE A 141 -21.53 11.55 -19.90
N SER A 142 -22.04 11.20 -18.72
CA SER A 142 -21.31 11.26 -17.47
C SER A 142 -20.73 9.88 -17.14
N ARG A 143 -19.41 9.81 -17.09
CA ARG A 143 -18.66 8.65 -16.60
C ARG A 143 -18.34 8.86 -15.13
N ILE A 144 -18.86 7.98 -14.30
CA ILE A 144 -18.62 8.01 -12.86
C ILE A 144 -17.78 6.77 -12.51
N THR A 145 -16.73 6.95 -11.75
CA THR A 145 -15.90 5.87 -11.23
C THR A 145 -15.88 5.97 -9.71
N VAL A 146 -16.38 4.95 -9.03
CA VAL A 146 -16.43 4.89 -7.58
C VAL A 146 -15.53 3.74 -7.12
N THR A 147 -14.59 4.04 -6.24
CA THR A 147 -13.80 3.03 -5.53
C THR A 147 -14.34 2.95 -4.13
N ALA A 148 -14.75 1.77 -3.72
CA ALA A 148 -15.37 1.53 -2.43
C ALA A 148 -14.73 0.34 -1.71
N TRP A 149 -14.87 0.29 -0.40
CA TRP A 149 -14.50 -0.89 0.39
C TRP A 149 -15.57 -1.98 0.23
N GLU A 150 -15.15 -3.22 -0.06
CA GLU A 150 -16.12 -4.29 -0.32
C GLU A 150 -15.95 -5.51 0.59
N VAL A 151 -17.09 -5.94 1.15
CA VAL A 151 -17.28 -7.21 1.85
C VAL A 151 -18.27 -8.08 1.05
N GLY A 152 -17.75 -8.80 0.05
CA GLY A 152 -18.11 -10.15 -0.38
C GLY A 152 -19.53 -10.55 -0.83
N VAL A 153 -20.59 -9.74 -0.66
CA VAL A 153 -21.97 -10.18 -0.99
C VAL A 153 -22.90 -9.09 -1.57
N SER A 154 -22.47 -7.81 -1.56
CA SER A 154 -23.36 -6.69 -1.91
C SER A 154 -23.25 -6.22 -3.36
N VAL A 155 -22.26 -6.68 -4.14
CA VAL A 155 -21.95 -6.13 -5.46
C VAL A 155 -23.07 -6.31 -6.47
N ASP A 156 -23.68 -7.49 -6.52
CA ASP A 156 -24.75 -7.78 -7.48
C ASP A 156 -26.00 -6.95 -7.20
N ARG A 157 -26.26 -6.66 -5.91
CA ARG A 157 -27.37 -5.80 -5.48
C ARG A 157 -27.09 -4.34 -5.87
N ILE A 158 -25.89 -3.86 -5.57
CA ILE A 158 -25.45 -2.51 -5.95
C ILE A 158 -25.48 -2.35 -7.48
N LYS A 159 -24.98 -3.33 -8.23
CA LYS A 159 -25.00 -3.32 -9.70
C LYS A 159 -26.43 -3.24 -10.22
N ARG A 160 -27.36 -4.04 -9.67
CA ARG A 160 -28.77 -4.01 -10.06
C ARG A 160 -29.38 -2.63 -9.85
N ASP A 161 -29.15 -2.02 -8.68
CA ASP A 161 -29.72 -0.73 -8.34
C ASP A 161 -29.11 0.41 -9.16
N LEU A 162 -27.80 0.34 -9.45
CA LEU A 162 -27.13 1.28 -10.36
C LEU A 162 -27.65 1.19 -11.80
N MET A 163 -27.98 -0.02 -12.28
CA MET A 163 -28.58 -0.22 -13.61
C MET A 163 -30.03 0.29 -13.69
N ALA A 164 -30.69 0.54 -12.55
CA ALA A 164 -32.06 1.07 -12.48
C ALA A 164 -32.11 2.62 -12.42
N ILE A 165 -30.97 3.31 -12.40
CA ILE A 165 -30.86 4.78 -12.34
C ILE A 165 -31.21 5.42 -13.69
#